data_AF-A0A800CZ07-F1
#
_entry.id   AF-A0A800CZ07-F1
#
_cell.length_a   1.000
_cell.length_b   1.000
_cell.length_c   1.000
_cell.angle_alpha   90.00
_cell.angle_beta   90.00
_cell.angle_gamma   90.00
#
_symmetry.space_group_name_H-M   'P 1'
#
loop_
_entity.id
_entity.type
_entity.pdbx_description
1 polymer ?
#
loop_
_entity_poly.entity_id
_entity_poly.type
_entity_poly.pdbx_seq_one_letter_code
_entity_poly.pdbx_strand_id
1 'polypeptide(L)'
;MPMIKWRDSYSVGVERFDQEHMLLVDLINEMFVIVRDKENISSLNDAISKLINYTKIHFGDEQKALEKINYPQLEEHKVIHQKLLQQVGEFQERIKEEGEVLRTDLYLFVRGWLVNHILTEDVKYSKYFEE
;
A
#
# COMPACT_ATOMS: atom_id res chain seq x y z
N MET A 1 1.97 -12.95 13.73
CA MET A 1 0.85 -12.40 12.93
C MET A 1 0.87 -13.05 11.56
N PRO A 2 -0.28 -13.26 10.89
CA PRO A 2 -0.29 -13.91 9.59
C PRO A 2 -0.04 -12.92 8.46
N MET A 3 0.61 -13.40 7.39
CA MET A 3 0.66 -12.77 6.08
C MET A 3 -0.73 -12.37 5.59
N ILE A 4 -0.79 -11.38 4.70
CA ILE A 4 -2.01 -11.06 3.96
C ILE A 4 -2.23 -12.17 2.94
N LYS A 5 -3.44 -12.73 2.93
CA LYS A 5 -3.90 -13.60 1.83
C LYS A 5 -4.86 -12.79 1.00
N TRP A 6 -4.64 -12.72 -0.31
CA TRP A 6 -5.59 -12.13 -1.23
C TRP A 6 -6.98 -12.80 -1.08
N ARG A 7 -8.04 -12.01 -1.23
CA ARG A 7 -9.42 -12.45 -1.15
C ARG A 7 -10.21 -11.72 -2.22
N ASP A 8 -11.23 -12.36 -2.78
CA ASP A 8 -12.11 -11.76 -3.78
C ASP A 8 -12.77 -10.47 -3.28
N SER A 9 -12.97 -10.35 -1.95
CA SER A 9 -13.46 -9.12 -1.32
C SER A 9 -12.54 -7.90 -1.48
N TYR A 10 -11.28 -8.09 -1.89
CA TYR A 10 -10.33 -7.01 -2.17
C TYR A 10 -10.34 -6.58 -3.64
N SER A 11 -11.08 -7.28 -4.49
CA SER A 11 -11.22 -6.87 -5.88
C SER A 11 -12.01 -5.58 -5.97
N VAL A 12 -11.52 -4.66 -6.80
CA VAL A 12 -12.22 -3.42 -7.17
C VAL A 12 -12.89 -3.52 -8.53
N GLY A 13 -12.94 -4.72 -9.12
CA GLY A 13 -13.57 -4.98 -10.42
C GLY A 13 -12.80 -4.41 -11.62
N VAL A 14 -11.59 -3.89 -11.39
CA VAL A 14 -10.69 -3.38 -12.44
C VAL A 14 -9.46 -4.27 -12.45
N GLU A 15 -9.38 -5.20 -13.42
CA GLU A 15 -8.36 -6.27 -13.46
C GLU A 15 -6.93 -5.73 -13.24
N ARG A 16 -6.60 -4.60 -13.87
CA ARG A 16 -5.31 -3.95 -13.70
C ARG A 16 -5.03 -3.58 -12.24
N PHE A 17 -5.98 -2.95 -11.55
CA PHE A 17 -5.78 -2.53 -10.15
C PHE A 17 -5.77 -3.73 -9.21
N ASP A 18 -6.55 -4.76 -9.49
CA ASP A 18 -6.49 -6.01 -8.72
C ASP A 18 -5.09 -6.65 -8.83
N GLN A 19 -4.49 -6.67 -10.02
CA GLN A 19 -3.12 -7.15 -10.21
C GLN A 19 -2.10 -6.29 -9.44
N GLU A 20 -2.24 -4.96 -9.49
CA GLU A 20 -1.37 -4.03 -8.74
C GLU A 20 -1.54 -4.21 -7.21
N HIS A 21 -2.76 -4.40 -6.71
CA HIS A 21 -3.04 -4.69 -5.30
C HIS A 21 -2.45 -6.04 -4.86
N MET A 22 -2.55 -7.09 -5.70
CA MET A 22 -1.91 -8.38 -5.41
C MET A 22 -0.39 -8.23 -5.27
N LEU A 23 0.24 -7.45 -6.15
CA LEU A 23 1.68 -7.16 -6.07
C LEU A 23 2.04 -6.36 -4.80
N LEU A 24 1.22 -5.39 -4.39
CA LEU A 24 1.39 -4.70 -3.12
C LEU A 24 1.27 -5.66 -1.92
N VAL A 25 0.31 -6.59 -1.96
CA VAL A 25 0.15 -7.65 -0.95
C VAL A 25 1.40 -8.53 -0.87
N ASP A 26 1.98 -8.91 -2.00
CA ASP A 26 3.21 -9.70 -2.05
C ASP A 26 4.40 -8.96 -1.45
N LEU A 27 4.58 -7.67 -1.78
CA LEU A 27 5.63 -6.83 -1.20
C LEU A 27 5.47 -6.67 0.33
N ILE A 28 4.25 -6.54 0.83
CA ILE A 28 3.98 -6.50 2.28
C ILE A 28 4.27 -7.86 2.93
N ASN A 29 4.01 -8.97 2.23
CA ASN A 29 4.34 -10.30 2.71
C ASN A 29 5.86 -10.57 2.71
N GLU A 30 6.61 -10.03 1.75
CA GLU A 30 8.09 -10.02 1.80
C GLU A 30 8.59 -9.26 3.02
N MET A 31 8.05 -8.06 3.28
CA MET A 31 8.36 -7.29 4.48
C MET A 31 8.04 -8.07 5.77
N PHE A 32 6.93 -8.82 5.79
CA PHE A 32 6.59 -9.66 6.94
C PHE A 32 7.67 -10.68 7.27
N VAL A 33 8.26 -11.34 6.26
CA VAL A 33 9.34 -12.33 6.47
C VAL A 33 10.55 -11.67 7.11
N ILE A 34 10.97 -10.51 6.59
CA ILE A 34 12.09 -9.72 7.11
C ILE A 34 11.86 -9.29 8.56
N VAL A 35 10.64 -8.86 8.88
CA VAL A 35 10.25 -8.47 10.25
C VAL A 35 10.19 -9.69 11.19
N ARG A 36 9.60 -10.80 10.74
CA ARG A 36 9.45 -12.04 11.52
C ARG A 36 10.80 -12.64 11.87
N ASP A 37 11.68 -12.74 10.89
CA ASP A 37 12.98 -13.40 11.01
C ASP A 37 14.06 -12.47 11.59
N LYS A 38 13.68 -11.22 11.90
CA LYS A 38 14.56 -10.18 12.45
C LYS A 38 15.83 -10.01 11.60
N GLU A 39 15.65 -10.02 10.28
CA GLU A 39 16.74 -9.74 9.36
C GLU A 39 17.30 -8.34 9.60
N ASN A 40 18.52 -8.07 9.12
CA ASN A 40 19.20 -6.81 9.37
C ASN A 40 18.42 -5.56 8.87
N ILE A 41 18.77 -4.39 9.40
CA ILE A 41 18.10 -3.11 9.06
C ILE A 41 18.24 -2.76 7.57
N SER A 42 19.31 -3.20 6.89
CA SER A 42 19.46 -2.98 5.45
C SER A 42 18.37 -3.71 4.66
N SER A 43 18.13 -4.99 4.94
CA SER A 43 17.04 -5.77 4.33
C SER A 43 15.68 -5.08 4.53
N LEU A 44 15.44 -4.57 5.75
CA LEU A 44 14.20 -3.84 6.03
C LEU A 44 14.09 -2.55 5.22
N ASN A 45 15.14 -1.73 5.18
CA ASN A 45 15.15 -0.50 4.39
C ASN A 45 14.96 -0.75 2.89
N ASP A 46 15.51 -1.83 2.36
CA ASP A 46 15.32 -2.24 0.97
C ASP A 46 13.86 -2.63 0.71
N ALA A 47 13.25 -3.40 1.60
CA ALA A 47 11.83 -3.77 1.50
C ALA A 47 10.90 -2.56 1.60
N ILE A 48 11.19 -1.62 2.51
CA ILE A 48 10.46 -0.36 2.62
C ILE A 48 10.58 0.45 1.33
N SER A 49 11.79 0.57 0.80
CA SER A 49 12.03 1.34 -0.43
C SER A 49 11.32 0.73 -1.64
N LYS A 50 11.35 -0.60 -1.77
CA LYS A 50 10.60 -1.34 -2.82
C LYS A 50 9.10 -1.08 -2.71
N LEU A 51 8.55 -1.22 -1.50
CA LEU A 51 7.14 -0.96 -1.22
C LEU A 51 6.76 0.48 -1.59
N ILE A 52 7.46 1.49 -1.06
CA ILE A 52 7.20 2.90 -1.35
C ILE A 52 7.23 3.17 -2.86
N ASN A 53 8.24 2.65 -3.57
CA ASN A 53 8.38 2.88 -4.99
C ASN A 53 7.21 2.29 -5.77
N TYR A 54 6.80 1.05 -5.45
CA TYR A 54 5.67 0.42 -6.14
C TYR A 54 4.34 1.08 -5.77
N THR A 55 4.13 1.46 -4.51
CA THR A 55 2.97 2.23 -4.07
C THR A 55 2.82 3.55 -4.84
N LYS A 56 3.92 4.27 -5.08
CA LYS A 56 3.90 5.50 -5.90
C LYS A 56 3.48 5.23 -7.36
N ILE A 57 3.93 4.12 -7.93
CA ILE A 57 3.56 3.71 -9.29
C ILE A 57 2.06 3.42 -9.35
N HIS A 58 1.58 2.53 -8.48
CA HIS A 58 0.17 2.17 -8.37
C HIS A 58 -0.73 3.41 -8.19
N PHE A 59 -0.42 4.27 -7.22
CA PHE A 59 -1.18 5.52 -6.99
C PHE A 59 -1.17 6.44 -8.21
N GLY A 60 -0.04 6.57 -8.90
CA GLY A 60 0.04 7.40 -10.10
C GLY A 60 -0.77 6.82 -11.26
N ASP A 61 -0.83 5.50 -11.38
CA ASP A 61 -1.58 4.80 -12.42
C ASP A 61 -3.08 4.85 -12.18
N GLU A 62 -3.50 4.64 -10.93
CA GLU A 62 -4.88 4.77 -10.52
C GLU A 62 -5.39 6.21 -10.68
N GLN A 63 -4.65 7.20 -10.16
CA GLN A 63 -5.03 8.61 -10.29
C GLN A 63 -5.19 9.06 -11.75
N LYS A 64 -4.31 8.61 -12.66
CA LYS A 64 -4.44 8.88 -14.10
C LYS A 64 -5.70 8.26 -14.70
N ALA A 65 -6.09 7.07 -14.24
CA ALA A 65 -7.30 6.42 -14.72
C ALA A 65 -8.56 7.12 -14.19
N LEU A 66 -8.56 7.47 -12.90
CA LEU A 66 -9.63 8.22 -12.25
C LEU A 66 -9.82 9.62 -12.87
N GLU A 67 -8.71 10.27 -13.26
CA GLU A 67 -8.75 11.54 -14.00
C GLU A 67 -9.44 11.39 -15.37
N LYS A 68 -9.13 10.33 -16.12
CA LYS A 68 -9.73 10.09 -17.44
C LYS A 68 -11.24 9.89 -17.40
N ILE A 69 -11.76 9.29 -16.34
CA ILE A 69 -13.19 9.06 -16.14
C ILE A 69 -13.89 10.20 -15.38
N ASN A 70 -13.18 11.30 -15.10
CA ASN A 70 -13.67 12.43 -14.31
C ASN A 70 -14.25 11.99 -12.96
N TYR A 71 -13.55 11.10 -12.25
CA TYR A 71 -13.99 10.60 -10.95
C TYR A 71 -14.20 11.76 -9.97
N PRO A 72 -15.42 11.94 -9.40
CA PRO A 72 -15.75 13.15 -8.63
C PRO A 72 -14.94 13.37 -7.36
N GLN A 73 -14.36 12.30 -6.79
CA GLN A 73 -13.64 12.33 -5.51
C GLN A 73 -12.12 12.17 -5.69
N LEU A 74 -11.60 12.48 -6.89
CA LEU A 74 -10.19 12.30 -7.22
C LEU A 74 -9.26 13.09 -6.30
N GLU A 75 -9.62 14.33 -5.96
CA GLU A 75 -8.76 15.19 -5.13
C GLU A 75 -8.69 14.69 -3.68
N GLU A 76 -9.82 14.26 -3.10
CA GLU A 76 -9.84 13.60 -1.80
C GLU A 76 -9.00 12.31 -1.81
N HIS A 77 -9.11 11.52 -2.88
CA HIS A 77 -8.37 10.28 -3.04
C HIS A 77 -6.85 10.52 -3.13
N LYS A 78 -6.42 11.54 -3.88
CA LYS A 78 -5.01 12.00 -3.93
C LYS A 78 -4.47 12.39 -2.56
N VAL A 79 -5.27 13.08 -1.73
CA VAL A 79 -4.87 13.49 -0.38
C VAL A 79 -4.64 12.25 0.51
N ILE A 80 -5.48 11.23 0.40
CA ILE A 80 -5.32 9.96 1.12
C ILE A 80 -3.99 9.28 0.74
N HIS A 81 -3.68 9.23 -0.57
CA HIS A 81 -2.41 8.69 -1.08
C HIS A 81 -1.19 9.44 -0.56
N GLN A 82 -1.22 10.78 -0.63
CA GLN A 82 -0.13 11.63 -0.15
C GLN A 82 0.12 11.42 1.35
N LYS A 83 -0.96 11.31 2.13
CA LYS A 83 -0.87 11.07 3.58
C LYS A 83 -0.19 9.74 3.89
N LEU A 84 -0.51 8.66 3.16
CA LEU A 84 0.20 7.39 3.36
C LEU A 84 1.69 7.54 3.08
N LEU A 85 2.05 8.09 1.92
CA LEU A 85 3.45 8.21 1.51
C LEU A 85 4.26 9.04 2.52
N GLN A 86 3.65 10.09 3.08
CA GLN A 86 4.25 10.85 4.17
C GLN A 86 4.45 9.98 5.42
N GLN A 87 3.41 9.29 5.89
CA GLN A 87 3.49 8.45 7.10
C GLN A 87 4.53 7.33 6.96
N VAL A 88 4.61 6.67 5.80
CA VAL A 88 5.62 5.63 5.54
C VAL A 88 7.03 6.24 5.49
N GLY A 89 7.19 7.43 4.92
CA GLY A 89 8.46 8.17 4.97
C GLY A 89 8.89 8.52 6.40
N GLU A 90 7.96 8.99 7.23
CA GLU A 90 8.21 9.25 8.66
C GLU A 90 8.62 7.98 9.41
N PHE A 91 7.99 6.84 9.14
CA PHE A 91 8.43 5.55 9.67
C PHE A 91 9.85 5.18 9.22
N GLN A 92 10.17 5.40 7.94
CA GLN A 92 11.50 5.09 7.40
C GLN A 92 12.60 5.90 8.08
N GLU A 93 12.36 7.19 8.34
CA GLU A 93 13.31 8.02 9.08
C GLU A 93 13.44 7.58 10.54
N ARG A 94 12.32 7.33 11.22
CA ARG A 94 12.33 6.86 12.63
C ARG A 94 13.01 5.50 12.80
N ILE A 95 12.91 4.60 11.83
CA ILE A 95 13.63 3.30 11.87
C ILE A 95 15.15 3.51 11.90
N LYS A 96 15.68 4.59 11.33
CA LYS A 96 17.12 4.90 11.41
C LYS A 96 17.55 5.26 12.83
N GLU A 97 16.65 5.83 13.64
CA GLU A 97 16.91 6.29 15.00
C GLU A 97 16.52 5.26 16.07
N GLU A 98 15.32 4.71 15.97
CA GLU A 98 14.69 3.81 16.95
C GLU A 98 14.91 2.32 16.61
N GLY A 99 15.44 2.02 15.42
CA GLY A 99 15.91 0.69 15.02
C GLY A 99 14.83 -0.39 15.03
N GLU A 100 15.18 -1.52 15.65
CA GLU A 100 14.40 -2.77 15.65
C GLU A 100 13.02 -2.67 16.31
N VAL A 101 12.73 -1.60 17.07
CA VAL A 101 11.48 -1.46 17.83
C VAL A 101 10.28 -1.18 16.92
N LEU A 102 10.48 -0.41 15.84
CA LEU A 102 9.38 0.07 14.99
C LEU A 102 9.01 -0.85 13.82
N ARG A 103 9.76 -1.94 13.63
CA ARG A 103 9.59 -2.85 12.48
C ARG A 103 8.20 -3.46 12.42
N THR A 104 7.72 -3.91 13.57
CA THR A 104 6.40 -4.54 13.71
C THR A 104 5.30 -3.51 13.53
N ASP A 105 5.48 -2.31 14.07
CA ASP A 105 4.51 -1.22 13.97
C ASP A 105 4.36 -0.74 12.53
N LEU A 106 5.47 -0.62 11.79
CA LEU A 106 5.44 -0.29 10.37
C LEU A 106 4.68 -1.36 9.57
N TYR A 107 5.02 -2.63 9.76
CA TYR A 107 4.32 -3.72 9.07
C TYR A 107 2.81 -3.70 9.34
N LEU A 108 2.42 -3.56 10.61
CA LEU A 108 1.02 -3.48 11.03
C LEU A 108 0.31 -2.28 10.42
N PHE A 109 0.97 -1.12 10.41
CA PHE A 109 0.45 0.10 9.83
C PHE A 109 0.18 -0.07 8.34
N VAL A 110 1.18 -0.48 7.55
CA VAL A 110 1.04 -0.63 6.10
C VAL A 110 -0.01 -1.69 5.76
N ARG A 111 0.04 -2.85 6.43
CA ARG A 111 -0.95 -3.92 6.24
C ARG A 111 -2.36 -3.45 6.51
N GLY A 112 -2.56 -2.76 7.64
CA GLY A 112 -3.87 -2.24 8.03
C GLY A 112 -4.37 -1.18 7.06
N TRP A 113 -3.48 -0.27 6.66
CA TRP A 113 -3.79 0.78 5.71
C TRP A 113 -4.21 0.23 4.35
N LEU A 114 -3.44 -0.69 3.75
CA LEU A 114 -3.76 -1.23 2.41
C LEU A 114 -5.13 -1.90 2.40
N VAL A 115 -5.38 -2.80 3.36
CA VAL A 115 -6.65 -3.53 3.42
C VAL A 115 -7.82 -2.59 3.64
N ASN A 116 -7.66 -1.60 4.53
CA ASN A 116 -8.72 -0.62 4.76
C ASN A 116 -8.97 0.24 3.52
N HIS A 117 -7.91 0.75 2.90
CA HIS A 117 -7.98 1.62 1.73
C HIS A 117 -8.69 0.94 0.55
N ILE A 118 -8.30 -0.29 0.22
CA ILE A 118 -8.98 -1.07 -0.82
C ILE A 118 -10.48 -1.20 -0.53
N LEU A 119 -10.82 -1.57 0.70
CA LEU A 119 -12.19 -1.86 1.11
C LEU A 119 -13.08 -0.63 1.32
N THR A 120 -12.50 0.56 1.55
CA THR A 120 -13.27 1.76 1.89
C THR A 120 -13.11 2.91 0.92
N GLU A 121 -12.01 2.99 0.18
CA GLU A 121 -11.72 4.07 -0.76
C GLU A 121 -11.72 3.56 -2.20
N ASP A 122 -10.97 2.50 -2.49
CA ASP A 122 -10.76 2.06 -3.88
C ASP A 122 -12.02 1.46 -4.46
N VAL A 123 -12.76 0.66 -3.66
CA VAL A 123 -14.06 0.13 -4.06
C VAL A 123 -15.08 1.20 -4.46
N LYS A 124 -14.91 2.47 -4.03
CA LYS A 124 -15.84 3.55 -4.38
C LYS A 124 -15.76 3.93 -5.85
N TYR A 125 -14.59 3.81 -6.47
CA TYR A 125 -14.42 4.13 -7.88
C TYR A 125 -14.86 3.00 -8.81
N SER A 126 -15.02 1.77 -8.31
CA SER A 126 -15.36 0.58 -9.12
C SER A 126 -16.57 0.82 -10.04
N LYS A 127 -17.61 1.47 -9.51
CA LYS A 127 -18.84 1.78 -10.25
C LYS A 127 -18.70 2.81 -11.38
N TYR A 128 -17.54 3.48 -11.47
CA TYR A 128 -17.24 4.49 -12.50
C TYR A 128 -16.43 3.92 -13.66
N PHE A 129 -15.86 2.72 -13.48
CA PHE A 129 -15.29 1.96 -14.58
C PHE A 129 -16.43 1.12 -15.18
N GLU A 130 -16.96 1.57 -16.32
CA GLU A 130 -17.98 0.84 -17.09
C GLU A 130 -17.39 -0.52 -17.56
N GLU A 131 -18.23 -1.57 -17.56
CA GLU A 131 -17.94 -2.85 -18.22
C GLU A 131 -17.75 -2.70 -19.74
#